data_AF-A0A2S8FBN2-F1
#
_entry.id   AF-A0A2S8FBN2-F1
#
_cell.length_a   1.000
_cell.length_b   1.000
_cell.length_c   1.000
_cell.angle_alpha   90.00
_cell.angle_beta   90.00
_cell.angle_gamma   90.00
#
_symmetry.space_group_name_H-M   'P 1'
#
loop_
_entity.id
_entity.type
_entity.pdbx_description
1 polymer ?
#
loop_
_entity_poly.entity_id
_entity_poly.type
_entity_poly.pdbx_seq_one_letter_code
_entity_poly.pdbx_strand_id
1 'polypeptide(L)'
;MSQFNQGTNSYPQTPQPAARPVFPSTTFPPQQSGQQPYHTSQPQPQATEGSYASARPTFTGTPQAPVQPAAPAGPAMNVAPTATFDEKKAEVVRIARDFFRGVPDWVTFFREIMGVEGVIHRLFPQPEEFTKFEQSDEYGEIQLMIVKLRERTNVQNESKEPTRVITVRLPKSLHESLRVEAHSRRTSMNKLCISKLLQVIDDSMIPND
;
A
#
# COMPACT_ATOMS: atom_id res chain seq x y z
N MET A 1 -49.79 -50.80 -52.06
CA MET A 1 -49.96 -49.82 -53.15
C MET A 1 -50.81 -48.69 -52.59
N SER A 2 -50.16 -47.64 -52.07
CA SER A 2 -50.83 -46.51 -51.44
C SER A 2 -50.29 -45.24 -52.06
N GLN A 3 -51.22 -44.37 -52.45
CA GLN A 3 -51.04 -43.30 -53.43
C GLN A 3 -50.20 -42.13 -52.89
N PHE A 4 -49.42 -41.56 -53.80
CA PHE A 4 -48.61 -40.35 -53.67
C PHE A 4 -49.47 -39.12 -53.37
N ASN A 5 -48.99 -38.24 -52.47
CA ASN A 5 -49.41 -36.85 -52.43
C ASN A 5 -48.17 -35.95 -52.43
N GLN A 6 -48.11 -35.02 -53.38
CA GLN A 6 -46.99 -34.08 -53.58
C GLN A 6 -47.23 -32.76 -52.86
N GLY A 7 -46.14 -32.17 -52.37
CA GLY A 7 -45.93 -30.72 -52.37
C GLY A 7 -46.48 -29.91 -51.19
N THR A 8 -45.61 -29.50 -50.26
CA THR A 8 -45.03 -28.14 -50.20
C THR A 8 -44.40 -27.91 -48.82
N ASN A 9 -43.10 -27.58 -48.84
CA ASN A 9 -42.30 -27.21 -47.68
C ASN A 9 -42.84 -25.93 -47.03
N SER A 10 -43.14 -25.96 -45.74
CA SER A 10 -43.44 -24.77 -44.94
C SER A 10 -42.60 -24.83 -43.66
N TYR A 11 -41.55 -24.01 -43.59
CA TYR A 11 -40.73 -23.83 -42.38
C TYR A 11 -41.55 -23.11 -41.29
N PRO A 12 -41.40 -23.48 -40.00
CA PRO A 12 -42.00 -22.73 -38.90
C PRO A 12 -41.24 -21.42 -38.65
N GLN A 13 -42.05 -20.36 -38.52
CA GLN A 13 -41.68 -18.96 -38.30
C GLN A 13 -41.04 -18.75 -36.92
N THR A 14 -39.87 -18.12 -36.88
CA THR A 14 -39.19 -17.70 -35.65
C THR A 14 -39.89 -16.47 -35.03
N PRO A 15 -39.99 -16.36 -33.70
CA PRO A 15 -40.57 -15.18 -33.04
C PRO A 15 -39.62 -13.98 -33.07
N GLN A 16 -40.18 -12.80 -33.32
CA GLN A 16 -39.53 -11.49 -33.31
C GLN A 16 -38.81 -11.19 -31.99
N PRO A 17 -37.61 -10.55 -32.00
CA PRO A 17 -37.01 -10.00 -30.80
C PRO A 17 -37.61 -8.63 -30.44
N ALA A 18 -37.84 -8.45 -29.13
CA ALA A 18 -38.40 -7.25 -28.51
C ALA A 18 -37.58 -5.98 -28.75
N ALA A 19 -38.28 -4.84 -28.79
CA ALA A 19 -37.74 -3.51 -28.97
C ALA A 19 -36.68 -3.13 -27.91
N ARG A 20 -35.58 -2.54 -28.37
CA ARG A 20 -34.53 -1.96 -27.52
C ARG A 20 -34.98 -0.60 -26.94
N PRO A 21 -34.69 -0.28 -25.67
CA PRO A 21 -34.84 1.08 -25.18
C PRO A 21 -33.78 2.00 -25.80
N VAL A 22 -34.22 3.16 -26.28
CA VAL A 22 -33.40 4.23 -26.84
C VAL A 22 -32.83 5.06 -25.68
N PHE A 23 -31.51 5.14 -25.55
CA PHE A 23 -30.86 6.07 -24.63
C PHE A 23 -30.80 7.47 -25.28
N PRO A 24 -31.05 8.56 -24.54
CA PRO A 24 -30.87 9.90 -25.08
C PRO A 24 -29.38 10.18 -25.33
N SER A 25 -29.06 10.64 -26.53
CA SER A 25 -27.73 11.08 -26.93
C SER A 25 -27.36 12.36 -26.19
N THR A 26 -26.35 12.31 -25.33
CA THR A 26 -25.72 13.51 -24.78
C THR A 26 -24.89 14.17 -25.87
N THR A 27 -25.46 15.18 -26.50
CA THR A 27 -24.77 16.11 -27.40
C THR A 27 -23.70 16.88 -26.61
N PHE A 28 -22.43 16.66 -26.94
CA PHE A 28 -21.34 17.53 -26.50
C PHE A 28 -21.41 18.86 -27.27
N PRO A 29 -21.32 20.03 -26.60
CA PRO A 29 -21.18 21.30 -27.30
C PRO A 29 -19.76 21.44 -27.87
N PRO A 30 -19.58 22.10 -29.03
CA PRO A 30 -18.27 22.34 -29.61
C PRO A 30 -17.47 23.37 -28.79
N GLN A 31 -16.21 23.07 -28.48
CA GLN A 31 -15.26 24.05 -27.94
C GLN A 31 -14.98 25.11 -29.02
N GLN A 32 -15.46 26.34 -28.79
CA GLN A 32 -15.01 27.52 -29.51
C GLN A 32 -13.69 28.01 -28.91
N SER A 33 -12.68 28.11 -29.75
CA SER A 33 -11.44 28.85 -29.51
C SER A 33 -11.75 30.35 -29.44
N GLY A 34 -11.57 30.94 -28.26
CA GLY A 34 -11.69 32.37 -28.03
C GLY A 34 -10.82 32.81 -26.86
N GLN A 35 -9.73 33.51 -27.17
CA GLN A 35 -8.89 34.23 -26.21
C GLN A 35 -9.71 35.35 -25.54
N GLN A 36 -9.63 35.48 -24.21
CA GLN A 36 -9.91 36.75 -23.53
C GLN A 36 -8.99 36.92 -22.30
N PRO A 37 -8.51 38.15 -22.03
CA PRO A 37 -7.46 38.47 -21.07
C PRO A 37 -7.99 38.71 -19.65
N TYR A 38 -7.13 38.49 -18.68
CA TYR A 38 -7.39 38.67 -17.25
C TYR A 38 -7.30 40.15 -16.88
N HIS A 39 -8.40 40.75 -16.42
CA HIS A 39 -8.40 41.90 -15.52
C HIS A 39 -9.79 42.07 -14.87
N THR A 40 -9.84 42.20 -13.53
CA THR A 40 -10.34 43.41 -12.82
C THR A 40 -10.82 43.09 -11.37
N SER A 41 -10.10 43.71 -10.42
CA SER A 41 -10.46 44.24 -9.08
C SER A 41 -11.14 43.39 -7.99
N GLN A 42 -10.39 43.17 -6.91
CA GLN A 42 -10.87 42.94 -5.53
C GLN A 42 -11.16 44.29 -4.82
N PRO A 43 -12.19 44.40 -3.96
CA PRO A 43 -12.30 45.46 -2.97
C PRO A 43 -11.59 45.05 -1.66
N GLN A 44 -10.76 45.95 -1.15
CA GLN A 44 -9.98 45.85 0.08
C GLN A 44 -10.75 46.52 1.24
N PRO A 45 -10.99 45.86 2.39
CA PRO A 45 -11.44 46.57 3.59
C PRO A 45 -10.25 47.12 4.39
N GLN A 46 -10.39 48.41 4.66
CA GLN A 46 -9.48 49.34 5.28
C GLN A 46 -9.37 49.11 6.80
N ALA A 47 -8.17 49.38 7.34
CA ALA A 47 -7.86 49.33 8.75
C ALA A 47 -8.69 50.33 9.57
N THR A 48 -9.19 49.88 10.73
CA THR A 48 -9.65 50.74 11.81
C THR A 48 -8.86 50.43 13.07
N GLU A 49 -8.10 51.44 13.50
CA GLU A 49 -7.44 51.53 14.79
C GLU A 49 -8.48 51.45 15.92
N GLY A 50 -8.21 50.62 16.92
CA GLY A 50 -9.04 50.47 18.10
C GLY A 50 -8.17 50.11 19.30
N SER A 51 -7.86 51.13 20.11
CA SER A 51 -7.23 51.04 21.42
C SER A 51 -7.86 49.95 22.29
N TYR A 52 -7.01 49.06 22.81
CA TYR A 52 -7.18 48.51 24.15
C TYR A 52 -5.80 48.26 24.76
N ALA A 53 -5.38 49.22 25.58
CA ALA A 53 -4.38 48.96 26.61
C ALA A 53 -5.01 48.03 27.66
N SER A 54 -4.40 46.86 27.88
CA SER A 54 -4.58 46.08 29.11
C SER A 54 -3.39 45.14 29.34
N ALA A 55 -2.68 45.46 30.43
CA ALA A 55 -1.81 44.65 31.27
C ALA A 55 -1.12 43.39 30.70
N ARG A 56 0.22 43.48 30.66
CA ARG A 56 1.18 42.38 30.54
C ARG A 56 1.26 41.57 31.84
N PRO A 57 0.97 40.25 31.85
CA PRO A 57 1.44 39.38 32.92
C PRO A 57 2.88 38.93 32.59
N THR A 58 3.79 39.20 33.51
CA THR A 58 5.16 38.68 33.49
C THR A 58 5.12 37.19 33.83
N PHE A 59 5.23 36.32 32.82
CA PHE A 59 5.41 34.88 33.04
C PHE A 59 6.90 34.54 33.02
N THR A 60 7.49 34.43 34.20
CA THR A 60 8.80 33.80 34.42
C THR A 60 8.61 32.29 34.41
N GLY A 61 8.77 31.66 33.24
CA GLY A 61 8.76 30.21 33.08
C GLY A 61 10.01 29.77 32.31
N THR A 62 10.82 28.96 32.96
CA THR A 62 12.00 28.25 32.42
C THR A 62 11.77 27.62 31.05
N PRO A 63 12.77 27.59 30.14
CA PRO A 63 12.67 26.87 28.89
C PRO A 63 12.62 25.36 29.15
N GLN A 64 11.44 24.77 29.11
CA GLN A 64 11.31 23.33 28.93
C GLN A 64 11.65 23.00 27.49
N ALA A 65 12.73 22.23 27.31
CA ALA A 65 13.08 21.61 26.05
C ALA A 65 11.88 20.79 25.53
N PRO A 66 11.69 20.69 24.20
CA PRO A 66 10.67 19.80 23.64
C PRO A 66 10.97 18.37 24.11
N VAL A 67 10.08 17.81 24.93
CA VAL A 67 10.02 16.38 25.19
C VAL A 67 9.65 15.70 23.88
N GLN A 68 10.67 15.27 23.13
CA GLN A 68 10.50 14.30 22.07
C GLN A 68 9.87 13.05 22.69
N PRO A 69 8.78 12.50 22.14
CA PRO A 69 8.29 11.20 22.56
C PRO A 69 9.44 10.21 22.35
N ALA A 70 9.90 9.57 23.43
CA ALA A 70 10.88 8.52 23.36
C ALA A 70 10.36 7.46 22.37
N ALA A 71 11.11 7.23 21.30
CA ALA A 71 10.86 6.10 20.41
C ALA A 71 10.79 4.83 21.28
N PRO A 72 9.81 3.94 21.07
CA PRO A 72 9.75 2.69 21.81
C PRO A 72 11.08 1.96 21.60
N ALA A 73 11.73 1.59 22.69
CA ALA A 73 12.96 0.81 22.65
C ALA A 73 12.70 -0.44 21.82
N GLY A 74 13.40 -0.55 20.69
CA GLY A 74 13.32 -1.74 19.83
C GLY A 74 13.67 -3.00 20.61
N PRO A 75 13.28 -4.19 20.11
CA PRO A 75 13.50 -5.44 20.83
C PRO A 75 14.99 -5.68 21.15
N ALA A 76 15.27 -6.08 22.38
CA ALA A 76 16.63 -6.32 22.87
C ALA A 76 17.25 -7.58 22.23
N MET A 77 18.44 -7.44 21.66
CA MET A 77 19.23 -8.55 21.10
C MET A 77 20.12 -9.16 22.20
N ASN A 78 20.19 -10.49 22.28
CA ASN A 78 21.06 -11.19 23.23
C ASN A 78 22.04 -12.14 22.52
N VAL A 79 22.84 -11.59 21.60
CA VAL A 79 23.79 -12.36 20.80
C VAL A 79 25.19 -11.79 20.97
N ALA A 80 26.13 -12.65 21.36
CA ALA A 80 27.54 -12.30 21.44
C ALA A 80 28.11 -12.03 20.03
N PRO A 81 29.13 -11.15 19.87
CA PRO A 81 29.72 -10.82 18.56
C PRO A 81 30.28 -12.02 17.78
N THR A 82 30.47 -13.16 18.44
CA THR A 82 31.03 -14.41 17.90
C THR A 82 29.99 -15.50 17.64
N ALA A 83 28.70 -15.19 17.71
CA ALA A 83 27.65 -16.18 17.46
C ALA A 83 27.70 -16.69 16.01
N THR A 84 27.41 -17.98 15.87
CA THR A 84 27.32 -18.67 14.59
C THR A 84 26.13 -18.16 13.78
N PHE A 85 26.16 -18.41 12.46
CA PHE A 85 25.09 -18.02 11.56
C PHE A 85 23.72 -18.57 12.01
N ASP A 86 23.66 -19.85 12.38
CA ASP A 86 22.42 -20.49 12.83
C ASP A 86 21.88 -19.91 14.16
N GLU A 87 22.77 -19.56 15.10
CA GLU A 87 22.38 -18.88 16.34
C GLU A 87 21.79 -17.49 16.06
N LYS A 88 22.39 -16.74 15.11
CA LYS A 88 21.84 -15.45 14.68
C LYS A 88 20.45 -15.62 14.04
N LYS A 89 20.25 -16.62 13.17
CA LYS A 89 18.94 -16.92 12.58
C LYS A 89 17.89 -17.22 13.65
N ALA A 90 18.24 -18.10 14.58
CA ALA A 90 17.36 -18.50 15.67
C ALA A 90 17.00 -17.30 16.55
N GLU A 91 17.95 -16.41 16.82
CA GLU A 91 17.69 -15.18 17.57
C GLU A 91 16.72 -14.25 16.84
N VAL A 92 16.93 -14.00 15.53
CA VAL A 92 16.01 -13.15 14.75
C VAL A 92 14.58 -13.67 14.88
N VAL A 93 14.38 -14.98 14.68
CA VAL A 93 13.05 -15.59 14.79
C VAL A 93 12.51 -15.49 16.21
N ARG A 94 13.34 -15.71 17.24
CA ARG A 94 12.93 -15.56 18.64
C ARG A 94 12.43 -14.16 18.91
N ILE A 95 13.22 -13.14 18.54
CA ILE A 95 12.86 -11.74 18.69
C ILE A 95 11.58 -11.42 17.92
N ALA A 96 11.49 -11.87 16.66
CA ALA A 96 10.31 -11.64 15.83
C ALA A 96 9.04 -12.28 16.42
N ARG A 97 9.13 -13.51 16.94
CA ARG A 97 8.00 -14.19 17.61
C ARG A 97 7.59 -13.48 18.89
N ASP A 98 8.54 -13.08 19.72
CA ASP A 98 8.26 -12.35 20.96
C ASP A 98 7.61 -11.00 20.66
N PHE A 99 8.10 -10.29 19.64
CA PHE A 99 7.48 -9.05 19.19
C PHE A 99 6.08 -9.26 18.60
N PHE A 100 5.89 -10.31 17.80
CA PHE A 100 4.59 -10.67 17.21
C PHE A 100 3.52 -11.01 18.26
N ARG A 101 3.91 -11.61 19.41
CA ARG A 101 3.00 -11.88 20.55
C ARG A 101 2.41 -10.62 21.15
N GLY A 102 3.13 -9.49 21.09
CA GLY A 102 2.62 -8.18 21.47
C GLY A 102 1.56 -7.60 20.52
N VAL A 103 1.23 -8.33 19.43
CA VAL A 103 0.28 -7.94 18.38
C VAL A 103 0.51 -6.51 17.85
N PRO A 104 1.75 -6.17 17.44
CA PRO A 104 2.03 -4.85 16.90
C PRO A 104 1.31 -4.64 15.56
N ASP A 105 1.17 -3.37 15.17
CA ASP A 105 0.80 -3.01 13.80
C ASP A 105 1.81 -3.59 12.80
N TRP A 106 1.36 -4.01 11.62
CA TRP A 106 2.23 -4.67 10.63
C TRP A 106 3.37 -3.76 10.15
N VAL A 107 3.16 -2.44 10.08
CA VAL A 107 4.19 -1.47 9.67
C VAL A 107 5.24 -1.36 10.76
N THR A 108 4.81 -1.29 12.03
CA THR A 108 5.72 -1.28 13.17
C THR A 108 6.53 -2.58 13.22
N PHE A 109 5.89 -3.72 13.02
CA PHE A 109 6.60 -5.00 12.91
C PHE A 109 7.63 -5.02 11.78
N PHE A 110 7.24 -4.58 10.58
CA PHE A 110 8.15 -4.52 9.44
C PHE A 110 9.35 -3.63 9.75
N ARG A 111 9.11 -2.40 10.23
CA ARG A 111 10.17 -1.42 10.51
C ARG A 111 11.18 -1.92 11.55
N GLU A 112 10.71 -2.50 12.65
CA GLU A 112 11.60 -2.95 13.74
C GLU A 112 12.35 -4.25 13.39
N ILE A 113 11.78 -5.14 12.59
CA ILE A 113 12.39 -6.45 12.28
C ILE A 113 13.13 -6.43 10.94
N MET A 114 12.44 -6.06 9.86
CA MET A 114 12.92 -6.16 8.48
C MET A 114 13.31 -4.81 7.85
N GLY A 115 13.02 -3.70 8.51
CA GLY A 115 13.38 -2.37 8.02
C GLY A 115 14.89 -2.19 7.96
N VAL A 116 15.35 -1.11 7.31
CA VAL A 116 16.78 -0.79 7.11
C VAL A 116 17.56 -0.78 8.44
N GLU A 117 16.93 -0.31 9.52
CA GLU A 117 17.50 -0.29 10.88
C GLU A 117 16.98 -1.44 11.76
N GLY A 118 16.38 -2.46 11.14
CA GLY A 118 15.72 -3.56 11.81
C GLY A 118 16.69 -4.60 12.37
N VAL A 119 16.16 -5.50 13.19
CA VAL A 119 16.93 -6.57 13.85
C VAL A 119 17.72 -7.42 12.85
N ILE A 120 17.16 -7.71 11.68
CA ILE A 120 17.84 -8.53 10.65
C ILE A 120 19.11 -7.82 10.16
N HIS A 121 19.03 -6.54 9.80
CA HIS A 121 20.19 -5.77 9.32
C HIS A 121 21.26 -5.59 10.39
N ARG A 122 20.88 -5.53 11.68
CA ARG A 122 21.84 -5.44 12.79
C ARG A 122 22.58 -6.76 13.04
N LEU A 123 21.91 -7.90 12.87
CA LEU A 123 22.53 -9.23 13.09
C LEU A 123 23.28 -9.76 11.86
N PHE A 124 22.87 -9.35 10.66
CA PHE A 124 23.51 -9.69 9.39
C PHE A 124 23.95 -8.42 8.65
N PRO A 125 25.00 -7.73 9.14
CA PRO A 125 25.47 -6.49 8.52
C PRO A 125 26.20 -6.72 7.19
N GLN A 126 26.71 -7.94 6.95
CA GLN A 126 27.37 -8.28 5.70
C GLN A 126 26.32 -8.67 4.64
N PRO A 127 26.35 -8.05 3.44
CA PRO A 127 25.36 -8.32 2.39
C PRO A 127 25.25 -9.81 2.03
N GLU A 128 26.38 -10.51 1.97
CA GLU A 128 26.42 -11.94 1.64
C GLU A 128 25.74 -12.83 2.71
N GLU A 129 25.88 -12.48 3.99
CA GLU A 129 25.19 -13.17 5.08
C GLU A 129 23.68 -12.85 5.06
N PHE A 130 23.33 -11.61 4.74
CA PHE A 130 21.95 -11.16 4.62
C PHE A 130 21.22 -11.90 3.48
N THR A 131 21.78 -11.95 2.28
CA THR A 131 21.20 -12.68 1.13
C THR A 131 21.01 -14.16 1.45
N LYS A 132 21.97 -14.78 2.17
CA LYS A 132 21.83 -16.17 2.63
C LYS A 132 20.69 -16.35 3.62
N PHE A 133 20.47 -15.37 4.50
CA PHE A 133 19.35 -15.39 5.45
C PHE A 133 18.00 -15.21 4.76
N GLU A 134 17.91 -14.34 3.75
CA GLU A 134 16.66 -14.14 2.99
C GLU A 134 16.17 -15.40 2.27
N GLN A 135 17.09 -16.31 1.93
CA GLN A 135 16.78 -17.60 1.32
C GLN A 135 16.41 -18.68 2.35
N SER A 136 16.44 -18.38 3.65
CA SER A 136 16.22 -19.35 4.71
C SER A 136 14.74 -19.47 5.12
N ASP A 137 14.37 -20.63 5.67
CA ASP A 137 13.00 -20.89 6.13
C ASP A 137 12.57 -19.92 7.25
N GLU A 138 13.53 -19.47 8.07
CA GLU A 138 13.32 -18.49 9.14
C GLU A 138 12.81 -17.16 8.60
N TYR A 139 13.35 -16.69 7.47
CA TYR A 139 12.89 -15.47 6.84
C TYR A 139 11.46 -15.63 6.30
N GLY A 140 11.15 -16.80 5.71
CA GLY A 140 9.80 -17.16 5.30
C GLY A 140 8.79 -17.14 6.47
N GLU A 141 9.19 -17.61 7.65
CA GLU A 141 8.36 -17.53 8.86
C GLU A 141 8.04 -16.07 9.26
N ILE A 142 9.03 -15.19 9.18
CA ILE A 142 8.85 -13.76 9.49
C ILE A 142 7.91 -13.10 8.49
N GLN A 143 8.03 -13.42 7.20
CA GLN A 143 7.09 -12.94 6.18
C GLN A 143 5.66 -13.44 6.45
N LEU A 144 5.48 -14.70 6.88
CA LEU A 144 4.17 -15.22 7.26
C LEU A 144 3.57 -14.48 8.47
N MET A 145 4.39 -14.07 9.43
CA MET A 145 3.94 -13.22 10.55
C MET A 145 3.43 -11.87 10.03
N ILE A 146 4.13 -11.24 9.08
CA ILE A 146 3.66 -9.98 8.46
C ILE A 146 2.32 -10.18 7.75
N VAL A 147 2.15 -11.24 6.97
CA VAL A 147 0.89 -11.55 6.29
C VAL A 147 -0.26 -11.60 7.32
N LYS A 148 -0.06 -12.30 8.44
CA LYS A 148 -1.05 -12.38 9.53
C LYS A 148 -1.35 -11.01 10.17
N LEU A 149 -0.35 -10.16 10.38
CA LEU A 149 -0.58 -8.80 10.93
C LEU A 149 -1.34 -7.92 9.94
N ARG A 150 -1.09 -8.07 8.65
CA ARG A 150 -1.79 -7.32 7.59
C ARG A 150 -3.27 -7.68 7.51
N GLU A 151 -3.62 -8.94 7.73
CA GLU A 151 -5.03 -9.37 7.82
C GLU A 151 -5.75 -8.72 9.01
N ARG A 152 -5.07 -8.62 10.16
CA ARG A 152 -5.63 -8.03 11.40
C ARG A 152 -5.76 -6.51 11.37
N THR A 153 -4.76 -5.81 10.82
CA THR A 153 -4.73 -4.33 10.78
C THR A 153 -5.89 -3.74 9.96
N ASN A 154 -6.49 -4.52 9.06
CA ASN A 154 -7.70 -4.12 8.34
C ASN A 154 -8.90 -3.81 9.28
N VAL A 155 -8.82 -4.16 10.58
CA VAL A 155 -9.91 -4.04 11.56
C VAL A 155 -9.66 -2.97 12.63
N GLN A 156 -8.42 -2.51 12.83
CA GLN A 156 -8.02 -1.60 13.91
C GLN A 156 -7.14 -0.49 13.32
N ASN A 157 -7.64 0.75 13.30
CA ASN A 157 -7.00 1.84 12.59
C ASN A 157 -6.91 3.07 13.51
N GLU A 158 -5.81 3.27 14.23
CA GLU A 158 -5.60 4.54 14.97
C GLU A 158 -4.15 5.00 15.25
N SER A 159 -3.12 4.36 14.70
CA SER A 159 -1.75 4.90 14.76
C SER A 159 -1.01 4.67 13.44
N LYS A 160 -1.33 5.47 12.42
CA LYS A 160 -0.74 5.33 11.07
C LYS A 160 0.62 6.00 10.97
N GLU A 161 1.65 5.19 10.73
CA GLU A 161 2.91 5.67 10.18
C GLU A 161 2.66 6.53 8.93
N PRO A 162 3.42 7.63 8.72
CA PRO A 162 3.25 8.48 7.56
C PRO A 162 3.42 7.69 6.25
N THR A 163 2.33 7.50 5.51
CA THR A 163 2.38 6.79 4.23
C THR A 163 3.08 7.64 3.17
N ARG A 164 3.99 7.02 2.40
CA ARG A 164 4.62 7.63 1.21
C ARG A 164 4.07 6.97 -0.05
N VAL A 165 3.97 7.74 -1.14
CA VAL A 165 3.46 7.26 -2.43
C VAL A 165 4.64 6.92 -3.35
N ILE A 166 4.61 5.72 -3.93
CA ILE A 166 5.49 5.32 -5.02
C ILE A 166 4.67 5.27 -6.32
N THR A 167 5.24 5.74 -7.44
CA THR A 167 4.62 5.62 -8.77
C THR A 167 5.50 4.74 -9.64
N VAL A 168 4.97 3.60 -10.09
CA VAL A 168 5.69 2.64 -10.94
C VAL A 168 5.13 2.71 -12.36
N ARG A 169 6.02 2.78 -13.37
CA ARG A 169 5.62 2.66 -14.78
C ARG A 169 5.55 1.19 -15.16
N LEU A 170 4.37 0.71 -15.50
CA LEU A 170 4.13 -0.69 -15.90
C LEU A 170 3.62 -0.75 -17.34
N PRO A 171 4.05 -1.74 -18.16
CA PRO A 171 3.39 -2.06 -19.42
C PRO A 171 1.90 -2.37 -19.21
N LYS A 172 1.06 -2.00 -20.20
CA LYS A 172 -0.40 -2.21 -20.11
C LYS A 172 -0.76 -3.67 -19.82
N SER A 173 -0.11 -4.62 -20.49
CA SER A 173 -0.34 -6.05 -20.30
C SER A 173 -0.09 -6.51 -18.86
N LEU A 174 1.01 -6.04 -18.24
CA LEU A 174 1.34 -6.36 -16.85
C LEU A 174 0.31 -5.76 -15.88
N HIS A 175 -0.08 -4.51 -16.10
CA HIS A 175 -1.12 -3.86 -15.30
C HIS A 175 -2.46 -4.62 -15.37
N GLU A 176 -2.90 -5.03 -16.57
CA GLU A 176 -4.13 -5.83 -16.71
C GLU A 176 -4.02 -7.20 -16.03
N SER A 177 -2.87 -7.86 -16.13
CA SER A 177 -2.61 -9.13 -15.42
C SER A 177 -2.75 -8.96 -13.90
N LEU A 178 -2.17 -7.91 -13.32
CA LEU A 178 -2.30 -7.59 -11.90
C LEU A 178 -3.75 -7.31 -11.49
N ARG A 179 -4.50 -6.60 -12.34
CA ARG A 179 -5.93 -6.34 -12.09
C ARG A 179 -6.73 -7.64 -12.04
N VAL A 180 -6.54 -8.54 -13.01
CA VAL A 180 -7.24 -9.83 -13.07
C VAL A 180 -6.85 -10.71 -11.88
N GLU A 181 -5.56 -10.76 -11.53
CA GLU A 181 -5.09 -11.52 -10.37
C GLU A 181 -5.72 -11.01 -9.06
N ALA A 182 -5.73 -9.69 -8.85
CA ALA A 182 -6.33 -9.08 -7.67
C ALA A 182 -7.83 -9.40 -7.56
N HIS A 183 -8.56 -9.30 -8.67
CA HIS A 183 -9.97 -9.66 -8.74
C HIS A 183 -10.21 -11.15 -8.40
N SER A 184 -9.39 -12.03 -8.97
CA SER A 184 -9.49 -13.48 -8.75
C SER A 184 -9.24 -13.86 -7.29
N ARG A 185 -8.33 -13.14 -6.62
CA ARG A 185 -8.00 -13.29 -5.19
C ARG A 185 -8.88 -12.46 -4.26
N ARG A 186 -9.92 -11.78 -4.78
CA ARG A 186 -10.84 -10.90 -4.02
C ARG A 186 -10.11 -9.85 -3.18
N THR A 187 -9.05 -9.25 -3.72
CA THR A 187 -8.27 -8.20 -3.05
C THR A 187 -8.15 -6.96 -3.94
N SER A 188 -7.84 -5.82 -3.35
CA SER A 188 -7.53 -4.62 -4.15
C SER A 188 -6.17 -4.77 -4.82
N MET A 189 -6.00 -4.15 -5.99
CA MET A 189 -4.72 -4.13 -6.70
C MET A 189 -3.57 -3.59 -5.80
N ASN A 190 -3.82 -2.54 -5.01
CA ASN A 190 -2.83 -2.02 -4.07
C ASN A 190 -2.41 -3.05 -3.00
N LYS A 191 -3.36 -3.76 -2.39
CA LYS A 191 -3.06 -4.83 -1.41
C LYS A 191 -2.23 -5.93 -2.05
N LEU A 192 -2.56 -6.36 -3.28
CA LEU A 192 -1.78 -7.34 -4.02
C LEU A 192 -0.36 -6.83 -4.30
N CYS A 193 -0.22 -5.61 -4.81
CA CYS A 193 1.08 -5.02 -5.13
C CYS A 193 1.97 -4.92 -3.89
N ILE A 194 1.45 -4.42 -2.76
CA ILE A 194 2.27 -4.35 -1.54
C ILE A 194 2.67 -5.75 -1.06
N SER A 195 1.77 -6.74 -1.13
CA SER A 195 2.15 -8.12 -0.78
C SER A 195 3.25 -8.69 -1.66
N LYS A 196 3.26 -8.36 -2.96
CA LYS A 196 4.35 -8.74 -3.87
C LYS A 196 5.65 -7.98 -3.58
N LEU A 197 5.58 -6.69 -3.23
CA LEU A 197 6.76 -5.88 -2.86
C LEU A 197 7.43 -6.30 -1.56
N LEU A 198 6.71 -7.00 -0.68
CA LEU A 198 7.26 -7.56 0.56
C LEU A 198 7.99 -8.89 0.36
N GLN A 199 7.86 -9.51 -0.82
CA GLN A 199 8.58 -10.74 -1.15
C GLN A 199 9.99 -10.39 -1.62
N VAL A 200 10.96 -11.20 -1.19
CA VAL A 200 12.34 -11.08 -1.66
C VAL A 200 12.37 -11.48 -3.13
N ILE A 201 13.07 -10.70 -3.92
CA ILE A 201 13.35 -10.99 -5.32
C ILE A 201 14.78 -11.51 -5.37
N ASP A 202 15.01 -12.61 -6.07
CA ASP A 202 16.37 -13.10 -6.35
C ASP A 202 17.13 -12.04 -7.16
N ASP A 203 18.35 -11.71 -6.76
CA ASP A 203 19.21 -10.71 -7.43
C ASP A 203 19.38 -10.99 -8.93
N SER A 204 19.32 -12.26 -9.35
CA SER A 204 19.38 -12.66 -10.76
C SER A 204 18.14 -12.26 -11.59
N MET A 205 17.02 -11.95 -10.93
CA MET A 205 15.78 -11.49 -11.56
C MET A 205 15.68 -9.97 -11.65
N ILE A 206 16.64 -9.23 -11.10
CA ILE A 206 16.74 -7.78 -11.25
C ILE A 206 17.55 -7.51 -12.53
N PRO A 207 16.97 -6.88 -13.57
CA PRO A 207 17.73 -6.50 -14.74
C PRO A 207 18.83 -5.52 -14.33
N ASN A 208 20.09 -5.86 -14.64
CA ASN A 208 21.18 -4.89 -14.63
C ASN A 208 21.04 -4.02 -15.88
N ASP A 209 21.07 -2.70 -15.71
CA ASP A 209 21.04 -1.72 -16.82
C ASP A 209 22.28 -1.85 -17.71
#